data_AF-A0A7K9BZB0-F1
#
_entry.id   AF-A0A7K9BZB0-F1
#
_cell.length_a   1.000
_cell.length_b   1.000
_cell.length_c   1.000
_cell.angle_alpha   90.00
_cell.angle_beta   90.00
_cell.angle_gamma   90.00
#
_symmetry.space_group_name_H-M   'P 1'
#
loop_
_entity.id
_entity.type
_entity.pdbx_description
1 polymer ?
#
loop_
_entity_poly.entity_id
_entity_poly.type
_entity_poly.pdbx_seq_one_letter_code
_entity_poly.pdbx_strand_id
1 'polypeptide(L)' 'LQPVRFVKASAVECGGPKKCALSGQSKSCKHRIKLGDSSSYYYISPFCRYRITSVCNFFTYIRYIQQGLLKQQDGE' A
#
# COMPACT_ATOMS: atom_id res chain seq x y z
N LEU A 1 -5.10 12.70 15.26
CA LEU A 1 -4.79 11.32 14.81
C LEU A 1 -3.78 10.72 15.78
N GLN A 2 -4.06 9.55 16.36
CA GLN A 2 -3.10 8.87 17.25
C GLN A 2 -1.86 8.43 16.46
N PRO A 3 -0.64 8.53 17.03
CA PRO A 3 0.55 8.01 16.40
C PRO A 3 0.49 6.48 16.39
N VAL A 4 0.43 5.90 15.19
CA VAL A 4 0.56 4.45 15.02
C VAL A 4 1.99 4.08 15.42
N ARG A 5 2.17 3.37 16.55
CA ARG A 5 3.49 2.82 16.93
C ARG A 5 3.84 1.70 15.95
N PHE A 6 4.85 1.95 15.11
CA PHE A 6 5.36 0.96 14.16
C PHE A 6 6.36 0.04 14.88
N VAL A 7 5.89 -1.15 15.27
CA VAL A 7 6.75 -2.22 15.82
C VAL A 7 7.38 -3.00 14.65
N LYS A 8 8.61 -3.50 14.82
CA LYS A 8 9.23 -4.42 13.84
C LYS A 8 8.40 -5.70 13.79
N ALA A 9 7.92 -6.07 12.61
CA ALA A 9 7.15 -7.30 12.42
C ALA A 9 8.05 -8.54 12.42
N SER A 10 7.50 -9.65 12.90
CA SER A 10 8.14 -10.96 12.81
C SER A 10 8.22 -11.43 11.35
N ALA A 11 9.21 -12.27 11.03
CA ALA A 11 9.33 -12.86 9.69
C ALA A 11 8.06 -13.60 9.23
N VAL A 12 7.30 -14.17 10.18
CA VAL A 12 6.02 -14.84 9.91
C VAL A 12 4.94 -13.85 9.45
N GLU A 13 4.94 -12.65 10.02
CA GLU A 13 3.97 -11.59 9.72
C GLU A 13 4.29 -10.88 8.40
N CYS A 14 5.56 -10.83 8.02
CA CYS A 14 6.02 -10.25 6.75
C CYS A 14 5.63 -11.07 5.51
N GLY A 15 5.15 -12.31 5.69
CA GLY A 15 4.82 -13.22 4.60
C GLY A 15 6.06 -13.61 3.78
N GLY A 16 5.84 -14.08 2.55
CA GLY A 16 6.94 -14.49 1.66
C GLY A 16 6.54 -14.57 0.20
N PRO A 17 7.46 -14.92 -0.71
CA PRO A 17 7.17 -15.02 -2.14
C PRO A 17 6.01 -15.97 -2.51
N LYS A 18 5.67 -16.91 -1.61
CA LYS A 18 4.57 -17.86 -1.76
C LYS A 18 3.39 -17.66 -0.79
N LYS A 19 3.44 -16.66 0.12
CA LYS A 19 2.39 -16.41 1.12
C LYS A 19 2.16 -14.91 1.30
N CYS A 20 0.92 -14.48 1.08
CA CYS A 20 0.52 -13.09 1.27
C CYS A 20 0.45 -12.75 2.76
N ALA A 21 1.14 -11.68 3.18
CA ALA A 21 1.12 -11.18 4.55
C ALA A 21 -0.27 -10.72 5.00
N LEU A 22 -1.05 -10.12 4.10
CA LEU A 22 -2.33 -9.48 4.45
C LEU A 22 -3.52 -10.44 4.46
N SER A 23 -3.55 -11.40 3.53
CA SER A 23 -4.66 -12.36 3.43
C SER A 23 -4.32 -13.74 3.97
N GLY A 24 -3.06 -13.99 4.34
CA GLY A 24 -2.57 -15.30 4.78
C GLY A 24 -2.53 -16.39 3.69
N GLN A 25 -3.08 -16.10 2.50
CA GLN A 25 -3.23 -17.08 1.43
C GLN A 25 -1.89 -17.43 0.77
N SER A 26 -1.74 -18.71 0.44
CA SER A 26 -0.62 -19.21 -0.36
C SER A 26 -0.81 -18.85 -1.83
N LYS A 27 -0.13 -17.78 -2.27
CA LYS A 27 -0.15 -17.24 -3.64
C LYS A 27 1.24 -16.70 -3.97
N SER A 28 1.59 -16.67 -5.27
CA SER A 28 2.80 -15.99 -5.71
C SER A 28 2.70 -14.48 -5.45
N CYS A 29 3.60 -13.97 -4.63
CA CYS A 29 3.67 -12.57 -4.23
C CYS A 29 4.94 -11.95 -4.83
N LYS A 30 4.79 -11.20 -5.93
CA LYS A 30 5.90 -10.54 -6.64
C LYS A 30 6.23 -9.14 -6.09
N HIS A 31 5.35 -8.59 -5.27
CA HIS A 31 5.47 -7.22 -4.75
C HIS A 31 5.59 -7.23 -3.23
N ARG A 32 6.24 -6.20 -2.70
CA ARG A 32 6.37 -5.94 -1.27
C ARG A 32 5.94 -4.52 -0.95
N ILE A 33 5.38 -4.30 0.24
CA ILE A 33 5.03 -2.98 0.76
C ILE A 33 5.77 -2.69 2.07
N LYS A 34 5.95 -1.40 2.36
CA LYS A 34 6.52 -0.87 3.61
C LYS A 34 5.48 0.05 4.24
N LEU A 35 5.31 -0.02 5.56
CA LEU A 35 4.38 0.84 6.29
C LEU A 35 5.15 1.99 6.94
N GLY A 36 4.91 3.23 6.51
CA GLY A 36 5.63 4.40 7.01
C GLY A 36 7.16 4.20 6.99
N ASP A 37 7.80 4.49 8.11
CA ASP A 37 9.26 4.36 8.26
C ASP A 37 9.72 2.97 8.74
N SER A 38 8.80 2.00 8.87
CA SER A 38 9.14 0.65 9.36
C SER A 38 10.19 -0.04 8.50
N SER A 39 11.25 -0.61 9.08
CA SER A 39 12.28 -1.34 8.30
C SER A 39 11.80 -2.64 7.65
N SER A 40 10.52 -2.99 7.83
CA SER A 40 9.96 -4.31 7.46
C SER A 40 9.22 -4.24 6.13
N TYR A 41 9.44 -5.24 5.29
CA TYR A 41 8.75 -5.41 4.02
C TYR A 41 7.75 -6.56 4.13
N TYR A 42 6.54 -6.34 3.62
CA TYR A 42 5.46 -7.32 3.63
C TYR A 42 5.16 -7.79 2.22
N TYR A 43 5.25 -9.09 1.96
CA TYR A 43 4.88 -9.67 0.68
C TYR A 43 3.36 -9.63 0.49
N ILE A 44 2.91 -9.13 -0.66
CA ILE A 44 1.48 -9.02 -0.96
C ILE A 44 1.11 -9.71 -2.28
N SER A 45 -0.06 -10.34 -2.27
CA SER A 45 -0.64 -10.95 -3.46
C SER A 45 -1.03 -9.88 -4.49
N PRO A 46 -1.17 -10.25 -5.78
CA PRO A 46 -1.67 -9.33 -6.81
C PRO A 46 -3.03 -8.70 -6.45
N PHE A 47 -3.93 -9.48 -5.85
CA PHE A 47 -5.24 -9.01 -5.40
C PHE A 47 -5.13 -7.94 -4.30
N CYS A 48 -4.34 -8.21 -3.26
CA CYS A 48 -4.10 -7.24 -2.19
C CYS A 48 -3.44 -5.96 -2.72
N ARG A 49 -2.47 -6.09 -3.65
CA ARG A 49 -1.84 -4.96 -4.32
C ARG A 49 -2.86 -4.08 -5.04
N TYR A 50 -3.72 -4.67 -5.86
CA TYR A 50 -4.73 -3.94 -6.62
C TYR A 50 -5.61 -3.09 -5.69
N ARG A 51 -6.14 -3.70 -4.62
CA ARG A 51 -6.98 -3.00 -3.64
C ARG A 51 -6.26 -1.83 -2.98
N ILE A 52 -5.01 -2.02 -2.56
CA ILE A 52 -4.20 -0.94 -1.95
C ILE A 52 -3.95 0.17 -2.97
N THR A 53 -3.50 -0.17 -4.18
CA THR A 53 -3.19 0.83 -5.21
C THR A 53 -4.41 1.66 -5.60
N SER A 54 -5.60 1.05 -5.71
CA SER A 54 -6.82 1.79 -6.02
C SER A 54 -7.14 2.85 -4.96
N VAL A 55 -7.00 2.50 -3.68
CA VAL A 55 -7.22 3.44 -2.57
C VAL A 55 -6.14 4.52 -2.54
N CYS A 56 -4.86 4.14 -2.72
CA CYS A 56 -3.76 5.10 -2.78
C CYS A 56 -3.95 6.11 -3.93
N ASN A 57 -4.32 5.64 -5.13
CA ASN A 57 -4.57 6.50 -6.28
C ASN A 57 -5.69 7.50 -5.99
N PHE A 58 -6.79 7.05 -5.38
CA PHE A 58 -7.88 7.93 -4.97
C PHE A 58 -7.41 9.01 -3.99
N PHE A 59 -6.71 8.63 -2.90
CA PHE A 59 -6.21 9.61 -1.93
C PHE A 59 -5.22 10.59 -2.54
N THR A 60 -4.34 10.13 -3.43
CA THR A 60 -3.39 10.99 -4.14
C THR A 60 -4.14 12.00 -5.02
N TYR A 61 -5.15 11.54 -5.76
CA TYR A 61 -5.98 12.40 -6.60
C TYR A 61 -6.68 13.49 -5.78
N ILE A 62 -7.32 13.12 -4.66
CA ILE A 62 -7.97 14.07 -3.76
C ILE A 62 -6.96 15.09 -3.20
N ARG A 63 -5.76 14.66 -2.81
CA ARG A 63 -4.71 15.58 -2.35
C ARG A 63 -4.28 16.56 -3.43
N TYR A 64 -4.17 16.10 -4.68
CA TYR A 64 -3.82 16.98 -5.80
C TYR A 64 -4.90 18.04 -6.06
N ILE A 65 -6.19 17.69 -5.92
CA ILE A 65 -7.28 18.67 -5.96
C ILE A 65 -7.11 19.69 -4.83
N GLN A 66 -6.94 19.23 -3.60
CA GLN A 66 -6.83 20.10 -2.42
C GLN A 66 -5.62 21.04 -2.48
N GLN A 67 -4.54 20.63 -3.14
CA GLN A 67 -3.33 21.44 -3.34
C GLN A 67 -3.40 22.33 -4.58
N GLY A 68 -4.46 22.26 -5.38
CA GLY A 68 -4.58 23.00 -6.65
C GLY A 68 -3.60 22.54 -7.73
N LEU A 69 -3.06 21.32 -7.62
CA LEU A 69 -2.10 20.74 -8.58
C LEU A 69 -2.80 20.23 -9.84
N LEU A 70 -4.08 19.88 -9.74
CA LEU A 70 -4.88 19.55 -10.92
C LEU A 70 -5.34 20.84 -11.58
N LYS A 71 -4.71 21.16 -12.71
CA LYS A 71 -5.25 22.16 -13.63
C LYS A 71 -6.48 21.55 -14.30
N GLN A 72 -7.57 22.30 -14.34
CA GLN A 72 -8.71 21.96 -15.17
C GLN A 72 -8.18 21.77 -16.60
N GLN A 73 -8.32 20.57 -17.16
CA GLN A 73 -8.35 20.44 -18.61
C GLN A 73 -9.72 20.95 -19.03
N ASP A 74 -9.95 22.26 -18.87
CA ASP A 74 -11.00 22.92 -19.62
C ASP A 74 -10.50 22.90 -21.06
N GLY A 75 -10.91 21.84 -21.76
CA GLY A 75 -10.80 21.76 -23.19
C GLY A 75 -11.66 22.87 -23.78
N GLU A 76 -11.00 23.63 -24.65
CA GLU A 76 -11.57 24.29 -25.83
C GLU A 76 -12.66 23.44 -26.51
#